data_AF-A0A534G6A3-F1
#
_entry.id   AF-A0A534G6A3-F1
#
_cell.length_a   1.000
_cell.length_b   1.000
_cell.length_c   1.000
_cell.angle_alpha   90.00
_cell.angle_beta   90.00
_cell.angle_gamma   90.00
#
_symmetry.space_group_name_H-M   'P 1'
#
loop_
_entity.id
_entity.type
_entity.pdbx_description
1 polymer ?
#
loop_
_entity_poly.entity_id
_entity_poly.type
_entity_poly.pdbx_seq_one_letter_code
_entity_poly.pdbx_strand_id
1 'polypeptide(L)'
;MTEHALQTAHFAREASAPEALVLAALLHDIGHLLERLPADIADWTADAHHETLGARWLAERFALEISEPVRLHVAAKRYLCATDPNYLAKLSPASVHTLKLQGGPMAAAGVARFERERYFSEAVQVRRWDDEGKVAGLGTAPLESYAGLITRFARPA
;
A
#
# COMPACT_ATOMS: atom_id res chain seq x y z
N MET A 1 -0.48 -5.10 -12.10
CA MET A 1 -0.82 -3.96 -11.21
C MET A 1 -2.30 -3.96 -10.85
N THR A 2 -3.25 -3.97 -11.80
CA THR A 2 -4.69 -4.05 -11.48
C THR A 2 -5.06 -5.31 -10.69
N GLU A 3 -4.58 -6.49 -11.09
CA GLU A 3 -4.80 -7.75 -10.36
C GLU A 3 -4.30 -7.65 -8.91
N HIS A 4 -3.08 -7.14 -8.71
CA HIS A 4 -2.50 -6.92 -7.39
C HIS A 4 -3.35 -6.00 -6.50
N ALA A 5 -3.80 -4.86 -7.03
CA ALA A 5 -4.70 -3.95 -6.32
C ALA A 5 -6.02 -4.63 -5.92
N LEU A 6 -6.63 -5.40 -6.82
CA LEU A 6 -7.88 -6.13 -6.54
C LEU A 6 -7.69 -7.23 -5.50
N GLN A 7 -6.56 -7.95 -5.51
CA GLN A 7 -6.26 -8.96 -4.50
C GLN A 7 -5.99 -8.33 -3.13
N THR A 8 -5.27 -7.22 -3.09
CA THR A 8 -5.03 -6.46 -1.85
C THR A 8 -6.36 -6.02 -1.22
N ALA A 9 -7.27 -5.49 -2.03
CA ALA A 9 -8.62 -5.12 -1.59
C ALA A 9 -9.48 -6.34 -1.21
N HIS A 10 -9.30 -7.47 -1.89
CA HIS A 10 -9.97 -8.72 -1.55
C HIS A 10 -9.58 -9.21 -0.15
N PHE A 11 -8.29 -9.27 0.18
CA PHE A 11 -7.85 -9.67 1.52
C PHE A 11 -8.32 -8.69 2.60
N ALA A 12 -8.36 -7.40 2.31
CA ALA A 12 -8.97 -6.41 3.22
C ALA A 12 -10.47 -6.69 3.46
N ARG A 13 -11.24 -7.07 2.43
CA ARG A 13 -12.65 -7.45 2.56
C ARG A 13 -12.84 -8.75 3.35
N GLU A 14 -12.05 -9.78 3.06
CA GLU A 14 -12.09 -11.06 3.79
C GLU A 14 -11.76 -10.86 5.28
N ALA A 15 -10.86 -9.93 5.60
CA ALA A 15 -10.56 -9.52 6.96
C ALA A 15 -11.66 -8.68 7.63
N SER A 16 -12.79 -8.43 6.94
CA SER A 16 -13.88 -7.55 7.40
C SER A 16 -13.39 -6.14 7.79
N ALA A 17 -12.38 -5.64 7.08
CA ALA A 17 -11.82 -4.32 7.34
C ALA A 17 -12.84 -3.20 7.08
N PRO A 18 -12.71 -2.03 7.74
CA PRO A 18 -13.52 -0.87 7.43
C PRO A 18 -13.45 -0.51 5.95
N GLU A 19 -14.57 -0.08 5.38
CA GLU A 19 -14.68 0.19 3.94
C GLU A 19 -13.66 1.22 3.42
N ALA A 20 -13.36 2.26 4.21
CA ALA A 20 -12.29 3.21 3.90
C ALA A 20 -10.93 2.53 3.74
N LEU A 21 -10.64 1.53 4.59
CA LEU A 21 -9.38 0.80 4.56
C LEU A 21 -9.34 -0.22 3.41
N VAL A 22 -10.48 -0.82 3.05
CA VAL A 22 -10.62 -1.59 1.81
C VAL A 22 -10.31 -0.72 0.59
N LEU A 23 -10.80 0.52 0.58
CA LEU A 23 -10.50 1.45 -0.50
C LEU A 23 -9.03 1.90 -0.51
N ALA A 24 -8.42 2.10 0.66
CA ALA A 24 -6.99 2.36 0.78
C ALA A 24 -6.15 1.19 0.24
N ALA A 25 -6.53 -0.05 0.56
CA ALA A 25 -5.91 -1.27 0.03
C ALA A 25 -6.02 -1.36 -1.49
N LEU A 26 -7.20 -1.05 -2.06
CA LEU A 26 -7.40 -1.00 -3.51
C LEU A 26 -6.51 0.05 -4.19
N LEU A 27 -6.28 1.19 -3.55
CA LEU A 27 -5.63 2.36 -4.16
C LEU A 27 -4.16 2.57 -3.74
N HIS A 28 -3.57 1.67 -2.96
CA HIS A 28 -2.25 1.88 -2.36
C HIS A 28 -1.13 2.15 -3.37
N ASP A 29 -1.22 1.52 -4.54
CA ASP A 29 -0.25 1.62 -5.62
C ASP A 29 -0.64 2.63 -6.72
N ILE A 30 -1.68 3.44 -6.52
CA ILE A 30 -2.17 4.40 -7.54
C ILE A 30 -1.07 5.37 -8.00
N GLY A 31 -0.08 5.65 -7.14
CA GLY A 31 1.08 6.48 -7.48
C GLY A 31 1.87 5.98 -8.67
N HIS A 32 1.94 4.66 -8.92
CA HIS A 32 2.62 4.11 -10.09
C HIS A 32 1.96 4.48 -11.42
N LEU A 33 0.69 4.92 -11.42
CA LEU A 33 0.01 5.42 -12.62
C LEU A 33 0.24 6.91 -12.88
N LEU A 34 0.73 7.64 -11.88
CA LEU A 34 0.86 9.09 -11.93
C LEU A 34 2.25 9.53 -12.40
N GLU A 35 3.23 8.62 -12.42
CA GLU A 35 4.59 8.85 -12.89
C GLU A 35 5.01 7.90 -14.01
N ARG A 36 5.99 8.34 -14.80
CA ARG A 36 6.61 7.51 -15.85
C ARG A 36 7.88 6.88 -15.32
N LEU A 37 7.77 5.64 -14.88
CA LEU A 37 8.90 4.82 -14.42
C LEU A 37 9.25 3.72 -15.45
N PRO A 38 10.46 3.13 -15.39
CA PRO A 38 10.78 1.95 -16.19
C PRO A 38 9.74 0.85 -15.96
N ALA A 39 9.40 0.12 -17.02
CA ALA A 39 8.35 -0.90 -16.97
C ALA A 39 8.74 -2.09 -16.08
N ASP A 40 10.02 -2.46 -16.05
CA ASP A 40 10.53 -3.50 -15.16
C ASP A 40 11.07 -2.89 -13.86
N ILE A 41 10.58 -3.39 -12.73
CA ILE A 41 11.05 -3.00 -11.38
C ILE A 41 12.54 -3.34 -11.21
N ALA A 42 13.05 -4.36 -11.89
CA ALA A 42 14.47 -4.71 -11.87
C ALA A 42 15.38 -3.58 -12.39
N ASP A 43 14.87 -2.74 -13.29
CA ASP A 43 15.61 -1.62 -13.88
C ASP A 43 15.57 -0.35 -13.01
N TRP A 44 14.84 -0.38 -11.89
CA TRP A 44 14.73 0.79 -11.02
C TRP A 44 16.01 1.01 -10.23
N THR A 45 16.50 2.26 -10.27
CA THR A 45 17.75 2.69 -9.62
C THR A 45 17.53 3.67 -8.47
N ALA A 46 16.30 4.16 -8.28
CA ALA A 46 15.90 5.06 -7.21
C ALA A 46 14.50 4.71 -6.71
N ASP A 47 14.15 5.17 -5.51
CA ASP A 47 12.81 5.05 -4.97
C ASP A 47 11.82 5.88 -5.79
N ALA A 48 10.65 5.29 -6.08
CA ALA A 48 9.59 5.92 -6.85
C ALA A 48 8.75 6.90 -6.03
N HIS A 49 8.81 6.82 -4.71
CA HIS A 49 7.99 7.63 -3.80
C HIS A 49 6.48 7.57 -4.15
N HIS A 50 6.03 6.42 -4.67
CA HIS A 50 4.69 6.25 -5.21
C HIS A 50 3.63 6.33 -4.12
N GLU A 51 3.98 5.96 -2.88
CA GLU A 51 3.14 6.12 -1.70
C GLU A 51 2.84 7.60 -1.45
N THR A 52 3.84 8.47 -1.62
CA THR A 52 3.70 9.91 -1.37
C THR A 52 2.93 10.58 -2.50
N LEU A 53 3.25 10.24 -3.75
CA LEU A 53 2.55 10.75 -4.94
C LEU A 53 1.09 10.33 -4.94
N GLY A 54 0.82 9.04 -4.74
CA GLY A 54 -0.52 8.48 -4.65
C GLY A 54 -1.33 9.10 -3.53
N ALA A 55 -0.75 9.21 -2.32
CA ALA A 55 -1.43 9.84 -1.19
C ALA A 55 -1.79 11.30 -1.43
N ARG A 56 -0.90 12.10 -2.06
CA ARG A 56 -1.20 13.50 -2.41
C ARG A 56 -2.41 13.58 -3.36
N TRP A 57 -2.42 12.75 -4.40
CA TRP A 57 -3.54 12.68 -5.33
C TRP A 57 -4.84 12.23 -4.65
N LEU A 58 -4.74 11.27 -3.72
CA LEU A 58 -5.89 10.79 -2.95
C LEU A 58 -6.40 11.82 -1.94
N ALA A 59 -5.53 12.62 -1.32
CA ALA A 59 -5.90 13.59 -0.30
C ALA A 59 -6.82 14.71 -0.84
N GLU A 60 -6.72 15.03 -2.13
CA GLU A 60 -7.63 15.94 -2.82
C GLU A 60 -9.02 15.34 -3.04
N ARG A 61 -9.16 14.01 -3.02
CA ARG A 61 -10.36 13.28 -3.47
C ARG A 61 -11.04 12.49 -2.36
N PHE A 62 -10.32 12.17 -1.29
CA PHE A 62 -10.77 11.29 -0.21
C PHE A 62 -10.36 11.84 1.16
N ALA A 63 -10.93 11.30 2.22
CA ALA A 63 -10.54 11.61 3.59
C ALA A 63 -9.18 10.98 3.96
N LEU A 64 -8.59 11.45 5.07
CA LEU A 64 -7.27 11.00 5.53
C LEU A 64 -7.22 9.50 5.85
N GLU A 65 -8.33 8.92 6.27
CA GLU A 65 -8.47 7.47 6.50
C GLU A 65 -8.23 6.60 5.25
N ILE A 66 -8.25 7.19 4.05
CA ILE A 66 -7.87 6.52 2.80
C ILE A 66 -6.46 6.95 2.40
N SER A 67 -6.18 8.25 2.36
CA SER A 67 -4.89 8.75 1.84
C SER A 67 -3.69 8.43 2.74
N GLU A 68 -3.87 8.41 4.06
CA GLU A 68 -2.76 8.22 5.01
C GLU A 68 -2.26 6.77 5.09
N PRO A 69 -3.12 5.73 5.15
CA PRO A 69 -2.64 4.36 5.03
C PRO A 69 -1.88 4.12 3.72
N VAL A 70 -2.33 4.73 2.62
CA VAL A 70 -1.61 4.72 1.34
C VAL A 70 -0.26 5.42 1.46
N ARG A 71 -0.19 6.62 2.04
CA ARG A 71 1.08 7.34 2.27
C ARG A 71 2.09 6.51 3.07
N LEU A 72 1.59 5.73 4.01
CA LEU A 72 2.40 5.05 5.02
C LEU A 72 2.75 3.61 4.64
N HIS A 73 2.21 3.03 3.57
CA HIS A 73 2.39 1.60 3.29
C HIS A 73 3.85 1.18 2.99
N VAL A 74 4.67 2.05 2.38
CA VAL A 74 6.12 1.82 2.21
C VAL A 74 6.84 1.89 3.55
N ALA A 75 6.50 2.87 4.39
CA ALA A 75 7.05 2.97 5.75
C ALA A 75 6.66 1.73 6.58
N ALA A 76 5.44 1.22 6.42
CA ALA A 76 4.99 -0.02 7.05
C ALA A 76 5.83 -1.23 6.65
N LYS A 77 6.24 -1.35 5.37
CA LYS A 77 7.18 -2.40 4.93
C LYS A 77 8.49 -2.33 5.71
N ARG A 78 9.09 -1.14 5.77
CA ARG A 78 10.37 -0.91 6.46
C ARG A 78 10.28 -1.15 7.96
N TYR A 79 9.15 -0.79 8.57
CA TYR A 79 8.84 -1.08 9.97
C TYR A 79 8.73 -2.59 10.21
N LEU A 80 7.91 -3.29 9.43
CA LEU A 80 7.70 -4.74 9.59
C LEU A 80 9.01 -5.53 9.44
N CYS A 81 9.88 -5.15 8.49
CA CYS A 81 11.20 -5.74 8.34
C CYS A 81 12.15 -5.44 9.51
N ALA A 82 11.90 -4.39 10.29
CA ALA A 82 12.70 -4.03 11.46
C ALA A 82 12.19 -4.69 12.75
N THR A 83 10.88 -4.95 12.85
CA THR A 83 10.24 -5.41 14.10
C THR A 83 9.80 -6.87 14.09
N ASP A 84 9.61 -7.47 12.92
CA ASP A 84 9.30 -8.90 12.78
C ASP A 84 10.48 -9.59 12.06
N PRO A 85 11.28 -10.41 12.77
CA PRO A 85 12.48 -11.04 12.20
C PRO A 85 12.16 -11.99 11.03
N ASN A 86 10.91 -12.43 10.89
CA ASN A 86 10.48 -13.33 9.83
C ASN A 86 9.86 -12.60 8.64
N TYR A 87 9.66 -11.28 8.72
CA TYR A 87 8.91 -10.54 7.70
C TYR A 87 9.66 -10.43 6.38
N LEU A 88 10.99 -10.25 6.43
CA LEU A 88 11.81 -10.13 5.23
C LEU A 88 11.68 -11.35 4.31
N ALA A 89 11.52 -12.56 4.89
CA ALA A 89 11.36 -13.81 4.14
C ALA A 89 10.02 -13.92 3.41
N LYS A 90 9.02 -13.08 3.76
CA LYS A 90 7.70 -13.05 3.13
C LYS A 90 7.65 -12.12 1.91
N LEU A 91 8.64 -11.24 1.75
CA LEU A 91 8.64 -10.27 0.67
C LEU A 91 8.89 -10.94 -0.68
N SER A 92 8.18 -10.48 -1.71
CA SER A 92 8.49 -10.84 -3.10
C SER A 92 9.86 -10.29 -3.51
N PRO A 93 10.51 -10.85 -4.56
CA PRO A 93 11.78 -10.33 -5.08
C PRO A 93 11.72 -8.83 -5.41
N ALA A 94 10.62 -8.35 -5.98
CA ALA A 94 10.38 -6.94 -6.27
C ALA A 94 10.28 -6.08 -4.99
N SER A 95 9.62 -6.59 -3.94
CA SER A 95 9.55 -5.89 -2.64
C SER A 95 10.90 -5.83 -1.93
N VAL A 96 11.74 -6.86 -2.06
CA VAL A 96 13.12 -6.87 -1.56
C VAL A 96 14.00 -5.87 -2.31
N HIS A 97 13.88 -5.80 -3.65
CA HIS A 97 14.61 -4.82 -4.46
C HIS A 97 14.26 -3.39 -4.05
N THR A 98 12.98 -3.06 -4.06
CA THR A 98 12.49 -1.71 -3.70
C THR A 98 12.78 -1.35 -2.24
N LEU A 99 12.79 -2.33 -1.30
CA LEU A 99 13.19 -2.08 0.09
C LEU A 99 14.61 -1.50 0.19
N LYS A 100 15.55 -1.94 -0.66
CA LYS A 100 16.91 -1.39 -0.69
C LYS A 100 16.91 0.06 -1.16
N LEU A 101 16.17 0.36 -2.21
CA LEU A 101 16.02 1.73 -2.74
C LEU A 101 15.35 2.67 -1.74
N GLN A 102 14.47 2.14 -0.89
CA GLN A 102 13.70 2.86 0.13
C GLN A 102 14.44 3.01 1.48
N GLY A 103 15.72 2.64 1.53
CA GLY A 103 16.56 2.81 2.72
C GLY A 103 16.42 1.70 3.77
N GLY A 104 16.01 0.50 3.36
CA GLY A 104 16.05 -0.72 4.17
C GLY A 104 15.12 -0.73 5.39
N PRO A 105 15.25 -1.75 6.27
CA PRO A 105 14.55 -1.79 7.55
C PRO A 105 14.79 -0.52 8.38
N MET A 106 13.77 -0.06 9.12
CA MET A 106 13.91 1.12 9.98
C MET A 106 14.89 0.89 11.13
N ALA A 107 15.66 1.92 11.49
CA ALA A 107 16.34 1.98 12.79
C ALA A 107 15.34 2.23 13.93
N ALA A 108 15.74 1.96 15.18
CA ALA A 108 14.87 2.07 16.37
C ALA A 108 14.16 3.44 16.50
N ALA A 109 14.86 4.55 16.23
CA ALA A 109 14.24 5.88 16.25
C ALA A 109 13.17 6.06 15.14
N GLY A 110 13.35 5.41 14.00
CA GLY A 110 12.39 5.39 12.90
C GLY A 110 11.14 4.59 13.27
N VAL A 111 11.32 3.42 13.88
CA VAL A 111 10.24 2.58 14.43
C VAL A 111 9.37 3.39 15.40
N ALA A 112 9.99 3.99 16.43
CA ALA A 112 9.27 4.78 17.42
C ALA A 112 8.58 6.02 16.85
N ARG A 113 9.08 6.58 15.73
CA ARG A 113 8.40 7.68 15.03
C ARG A 113 7.21 7.18 14.22
N PHE A 114 7.34 6.05 13.55
CA PHE A 114 6.27 5.45 12.75
C PHE A 114 5.10 5.00 13.62
N GLU A 115 5.36 4.41 14.80
CA GLU A 115 4.32 4.01 15.76
C GLU A 115 3.51 5.20 16.32
N ARG A 116 4.01 6.44 16.19
CA ARG A 116 3.30 7.66 16.58
C ARG A 116 2.41 8.23 15.48
N GLU A 117 2.48 7.70 14.26
CA GLU A 117 1.59 8.10 13.18
C GLU A 117 0.15 7.68 13.50
N ARG A 118 -0.82 8.58 13.27
CA ARG A 118 -2.23 8.33 13.59
C ARG A 118 -2.80 7.07 12.91
N TYR A 119 -2.33 6.78 11.70
CA TYR A 119 -2.81 5.69 10.85
C TYR A 119 -1.78 4.55 10.73
N PHE A 120 -0.87 4.44 11.70
CA PHE A 120 0.16 3.40 11.76
C PHE A 120 -0.42 1.98 11.62
N SER A 121 -1.43 1.66 12.42
CA SER A 121 -2.06 0.33 12.46
C SER A 121 -2.70 -0.06 11.13
N GLU A 122 -3.36 0.89 10.49
CA GLU A 122 -4.04 0.76 9.21
C GLU A 122 -3.02 0.56 8.09
N ALA A 123 -1.93 1.33 8.09
CA ALA A 123 -0.85 1.18 7.13
C ALA A 123 -0.16 -0.19 7.24
N VAL A 124 0.03 -0.68 8.47
CA VAL A 124 0.57 -2.04 8.71
C VAL A 124 -0.36 -3.12 8.16
N GLN A 125 -1.68 -2.97 8.32
CA GLN A 125 -2.65 -3.91 7.74
C GLN A 125 -2.64 -3.87 6.21
N VAL A 126 -2.71 -2.68 5.61
CA VAL A 126 -2.61 -2.51 4.15
C VAL A 126 -1.34 -3.17 3.63
N ARG A 127 -0.21 -2.99 4.32
CA ARG A 127 1.05 -3.60 3.89
C ARG A 127 1.04 -5.13 3.93
N ARG A 128 0.39 -5.73 4.92
CA ARG A 128 0.25 -7.19 4.99
C ARG A 128 -0.58 -7.71 3.81
N TRP A 129 -1.69 -7.06 3.50
CA TRP A 129 -2.52 -7.42 2.35
C TRP A 129 -1.81 -7.16 1.01
N ASP A 130 -0.95 -6.14 0.91
CA ASP A 130 -0.08 -5.92 -0.27
C ASP A 130 0.84 -7.14 -0.46
N ASP A 131 1.47 -7.62 0.61
CA ASP A 131 2.30 -8.82 0.52
C ASP A 131 1.52 -10.10 0.18
N GLU A 132 0.28 -10.22 0.65
CA GLU A 132 -0.62 -11.33 0.31
C GLU A 132 -1.18 -11.25 -1.11
N GLY A 133 -1.37 -10.04 -1.66
CA GLY A 133 -2.01 -9.73 -2.95
C GLY A 133 -1.23 -10.13 -4.20
N LYS A 134 -0.49 -11.25 -4.18
CA LYS A 134 0.46 -11.68 -5.21
C LYS A 134 0.24 -13.15 -5.62
N VAL A 135 -1.01 -13.62 -5.57
CA VAL A 135 -1.40 -15.00 -5.86
C VAL A 135 -1.86 -15.13 -7.31
N ALA A 136 -1.11 -15.87 -8.13
CA ALA A 136 -1.46 -16.05 -9.54
C ALA A 136 -2.83 -16.73 -9.71
N GLY A 137 -3.73 -16.09 -10.46
CA GLY A 137 -5.04 -16.67 -10.80
C GLY A 137 -6.06 -16.66 -9.67
N LEU A 138 -5.81 -15.93 -8.57
CA LEU A 138 -6.81 -15.76 -7.52
C LEU A 138 -8.04 -15.02 -8.05
N GLY A 139 -9.21 -15.63 -7.92
CA GLY A 139 -10.49 -15.00 -8.28
C GLY A 139 -10.83 -13.88 -7.31
N THR A 140 -10.93 -12.64 -7.79
CA THR A 140 -11.34 -11.48 -7.00
C THR A 140 -12.63 -10.86 -7.55
N ALA A 141 -13.31 -10.06 -6.75
CA ALA A 141 -14.34 -9.18 -7.27
C ALA A 141 -13.75 -8.21 -8.32
N PRO A 142 -14.48 -7.87 -9.39
CA PRO A 142 -13.98 -6.97 -10.43
C PRO A 142 -13.95 -5.52 -9.92
N LEU A 143 -13.22 -4.63 -10.61
CA LEU A 143 -13.05 -3.23 -10.20
C LEU A 143 -14.39 -2.49 -10.08
N GLU A 144 -15.34 -2.80 -10.97
CA GLU A 144 -16.68 -2.22 -11.02
C GLU A 144 -17.45 -2.47 -9.72
N SER A 145 -17.15 -3.56 -9.00
CA SER A 145 -17.75 -3.85 -7.69
C SER A 145 -17.34 -2.86 -6.59
N TYR A 146 -16.32 -2.02 -6.84
CA TYR A 146 -15.87 -0.98 -5.93
C TYR A 146 -16.40 0.42 -6.33
N ALA A 147 -17.08 0.57 -7.47
CA ALA A 147 -17.52 1.87 -7.97
C ALA A 147 -18.44 2.60 -6.96
N GLY A 148 -19.42 1.91 -6.39
CA GLY A 148 -20.30 2.49 -5.37
C GLY A 148 -19.56 2.90 -4.09
N LEU A 149 -18.53 2.15 -3.72
CA LEU A 149 -17.66 2.48 -2.59
C LEU A 149 -16.83 3.73 -2.88
N ILE A 150 -16.21 3.80 -4.05
CA ILE A 150 -15.43 4.95 -4.52
C ILE A 150 -16.30 6.21 -4.52
N THR A 151 -17.51 6.15 -5.09
CA THR A 151 -18.44 7.29 -5.14
C THR A 151 -18.86 7.76 -3.74
N ARG A 152 -19.09 6.83 -2.79
CA ARG A 152 -19.50 7.18 -1.43
C ARG A 152 -18.41 7.91 -0.64
N PHE A 153 -17.15 7.54 -0.84
CA PHE A 153 -16.01 8.15 -0.13
C PHE A 153 -15.39 9.34 -0.86
N ALA A 154 -15.74 9.55 -2.13
CA ALA A 154 -15.28 10.70 -2.89
C ALA A 154 -15.77 12.00 -2.24
N ARG A 155 -14.88 12.99 -2.14
CA ARG A 155 -15.24 14.34 -1.73
C ARG A 155 -16.19 14.96 -2.76
N PRO A 156 -17.15 15.80 -2.32
CA PRO A 156 -17.93 16.62 -3.23
C PRO A 156 -17.00 17.46 -4.11
N ALA A 157 -17.36 17.58 -5.39
CA ALA A 157 -16.68 18.47 -6.34
C ALA A 157 -16.94 19.95 -6.02
#